data_AF-J9DF09-F1
#
_entry.id   AF-J9DF09-F1
#
_cell.length_a   1.000
_cell.length_b   1.000
_cell.length_c   1.000
_cell.angle_alpha   90.00
_cell.angle_beta   90.00
_cell.angle_gamma   90.00
#
_symmetry.space_group_name_H-M   'P 1'
#
loop_
_entity.id
_entity.type
_entity.pdbx_description
1 polymer ?
#
loop_
_entity_poly.entity_id
_entity_poly.type
_entity_poly.pdbx_seq_one_letter_code
_entity_poly.pdbx_strand_id
1 'polypeptide(L)'
;MEKHDSQTAIIGTNILYHRLARGMTYDALAHRLYVLQNLSVKPTALKHYERQGRLPAATLAAIAAVMQVDVARFYDPPDAAILLDRNTLKLITAYKTIKHQGRKDAILYLTRTLASK
;
A
#
# COMPACT_ATOMS: atom_id res chain seq x y z
N MET A 1 6.60 15.57 -22.63
CA MET A 1 7.11 15.61 -21.23
C MET A 1 6.10 14.94 -20.30
N GLU A 2 5.68 13.70 -20.59
CA GLU A 2 4.48 13.09 -19.97
C GLU A 2 4.72 11.71 -19.31
N LYS A 3 5.89 11.10 -19.49
CA LYS A 3 6.18 9.75 -18.96
C LYS A 3 6.50 9.70 -17.47
N HIS A 4 6.89 10.83 -16.86
CA HIS A 4 7.34 10.83 -15.47
C HIS A 4 6.19 10.82 -14.46
N ASP A 5 5.08 11.50 -14.78
CA ASP A 5 3.90 11.57 -13.91
C ASP A 5 3.11 10.25 -13.90
N SER A 6 3.16 9.47 -14.99
CA SER A 6 2.53 8.15 -15.05
C SER A 6 3.25 7.12 -14.19
N GLN A 7 4.58 7.14 -14.16
CA GLN A 7 5.36 6.18 -13.36
C GLN A 7 5.21 6.41 -11.85
N THR A 8 5.18 7.66 -11.40
CA THR A 8 4.92 7.95 -9.98
C THR A 8 3.49 7.53 -9.62
N ALA A 9 2.49 7.79 -10.47
CA ALA A 9 1.12 7.34 -10.22
C ALA A 9 1.02 5.80 -10.10
N ILE A 10 1.80 5.07 -10.89
CA ILE A 10 1.91 3.60 -10.82
C ILE A 10 2.48 3.17 -9.44
N ILE A 11 3.61 3.75 -9.01
CA ILE A 11 4.23 3.44 -7.72
C ILE A 11 3.25 3.66 -6.57
N GLY A 12 2.60 4.83 -6.53
CA GLY A 12 1.62 5.15 -5.47
C GLY A 12 0.45 4.16 -5.44
N THR A 13 -0.04 3.76 -6.62
CA THR A 13 -1.11 2.76 -6.75
C THR A 13 -0.66 1.38 -6.27
N ASN A 14 0.56 0.96 -6.59
CA ASN A 14 1.10 -0.33 -6.16
C ASN A 14 1.33 -0.38 -4.65
N ILE A 15 1.82 0.71 -4.04
CA ILE A 15 1.92 0.83 -2.57
C ILE A 15 0.54 0.63 -1.94
N LEU A 16 -0.48 1.33 -2.45
CA LEU A 16 -1.86 1.18 -1.97
C LEU A 16 -2.33 -0.27 -2.09
N TYR A 17 -2.22 -0.88 -3.26
CA TYR A 17 -2.77 -2.21 -3.51
C TYR A 17 -2.08 -3.30 -2.67
N HIS A 18 -0.75 -3.30 -2.61
CA HIS A 18 -0.03 -4.26 -1.77
C HIS A 18 -0.32 -4.07 -0.27
N ARG A 19 -0.50 -2.82 0.19
CA ARG A 19 -0.90 -2.53 1.58
C ARG A 19 -2.30 -3.06 1.87
N LEU A 20 -3.27 -2.77 1.00
CA LEU A 20 -4.66 -3.21 1.17
C LEU A 20 -4.79 -4.73 1.11
N ALA A 21 -4.12 -5.40 0.17
CA ALA A 21 -4.10 -6.85 0.05
C ALA A 21 -3.62 -7.55 1.34
N ARG A 22 -2.79 -6.87 2.14
CA ARG A 22 -2.28 -7.35 3.43
C ARG A 22 -3.10 -6.87 4.63
N GLY A 23 -4.21 -6.18 4.41
CA GLY A 23 -5.05 -5.62 5.47
C GLY A 23 -4.31 -4.63 6.37
N MET A 24 -3.29 -3.94 5.87
CA MET A 24 -2.46 -3.03 6.69
C MET A 24 -3.02 -1.62 6.72
N THR A 25 -3.23 -1.07 7.90
CA THR A 25 -3.47 0.37 8.09
C THR A 25 -2.17 1.16 7.88
N TYR A 26 -2.27 2.50 7.75
CA TYR A 26 -1.07 3.33 7.68
C TYR A 26 -0.22 3.22 8.96
N ASP A 27 -0.86 3.17 10.14
CA ASP A 27 -0.16 2.99 11.41
C ASP A 27 0.56 1.65 11.49
N ALA A 28 -0.07 0.57 11.00
CA ALA A 28 0.56 -0.75 10.95
C ALA A 28 1.79 -0.78 10.04
N LEU A 29 1.71 -0.12 8.88
CA LEU A 29 2.85 0.00 7.97
C LEU A 29 3.97 0.85 8.57
N ALA A 30 3.65 2.02 9.14
CA ALA A 30 4.61 2.89 9.82
C ALA A 30 5.33 2.16 10.96
N HIS A 31 4.57 1.44 11.79
CA HIS A 31 5.13 0.63 12.87
C HIS A 31 6.07 -0.46 12.35
N ARG A 32 5.68 -1.18 11.29
CA ARG A 32 6.55 -2.23 10.69
C ARG A 32 7.81 -1.65 10.05
N LEU A 33 7.72 -0.50 9.39
CA LEU A 33 8.90 0.20 8.85
C LEU A 33 9.88 0.57 9.96
N TYR A 34 9.37 1.03 11.11
CA TYR A 34 10.21 1.31 12.26
C TYR A 34 10.85 0.03 12.83
N VAL A 35 10.04 -0.99 13.15
CA VAL A 35 10.52 -2.22 13.80
C VAL A 35 11.46 -3.04 12.91
N LEU A 36 11.15 -3.16 11.62
CA LEU A 36 11.89 -4.05 10.72
C LEU A 36 12.99 -3.36 9.93
N GLN A 37 12.88 -2.05 9.69
CA GLN A 37 13.79 -1.31 8.80
C GLN A 37 14.43 -0.10 9.49
N ASN A 38 14.18 0.11 10.79
CA ASN A 38 14.61 1.30 11.55
C ASN A 38 14.24 2.63 10.85
N LEU A 39 13.13 2.63 10.10
CA LEU A 39 12.71 3.77 9.29
C LEU A 39 11.47 4.42 9.92
N SER A 40 11.67 5.61 10.49
CA SER A 40 10.58 6.41 11.06
C SER A 40 9.84 7.17 9.96
N VAL A 41 8.64 6.69 9.59
CA VAL A 41 7.76 7.32 8.61
C VAL A 41 6.40 7.58 9.25
N LYS A 42 5.91 8.82 9.17
CA LYS A 42 4.57 9.15 9.68
C LYS A 42 3.47 8.52 8.81
N PRO A 43 2.35 8.06 9.38
CA PRO A 43 1.19 7.58 8.63
C PRO A 43 0.69 8.55 7.55
N THR A 44 0.75 9.86 7.83
CA THR A 44 0.39 10.93 6.88
C THR A 44 1.32 10.99 5.66
N ALA A 45 2.60 10.68 5.84
CA ALA A 45 3.56 10.60 4.75
C ALA A 45 3.30 9.38 3.86
N LEU A 46 2.99 8.22 4.44
CA LEU A 46 2.59 7.02 3.68
C LEU A 46 1.36 7.28 2.80
N LYS A 47 0.35 7.95 3.36
CA LYS A 47 -0.82 8.41 2.60
C LYS A 47 -0.46 9.36 1.45
N HIS A 48 0.56 10.19 1.64
CA HIS A 48 1.05 11.08 0.59
C HIS A 48 1.78 10.32 -0.52
N TYR A 49 2.60 9.33 -0.15
CA TYR A 49 3.30 8.46 -1.10
C TYR A 49 2.32 7.67 -1.97
N GLU A 50 1.22 7.16 -1.42
CA GLU A 50 0.19 6.49 -2.22
C GLU A 50 -0.51 7.42 -3.21
N ARG A 51 -0.66 8.71 -2.87
CA ARG A 51 -1.34 9.69 -3.72
C ARG A 51 -0.45 10.27 -4.81
N GLN A 52 0.83 10.52 -4.49
CA GLN A 52 1.74 11.19 -5.40
C GLN A 52 2.78 10.26 -6.02
N GLY A 53 3.04 9.11 -5.42
CA GLY A 53 4.10 8.19 -5.84
C GLY A 53 5.52 8.73 -5.67
N ARG A 54 5.67 9.89 -5.02
CA ARG A 54 6.95 10.56 -4.80
C ARG A 54 7.46 10.23 -3.41
N LEU A 55 8.56 9.48 -3.36
CA LEU A 55 9.25 9.09 -2.14
C LEU A 55 10.71 8.77 -2.44
N PRO A 56 11.62 8.83 -1.45
CA PRO A 56 12.99 8.38 -1.62
C PRO A 56 13.06 6.89 -2.02
N ALA A 57 14.02 6.54 -2.88
CA ALA A 57 14.21 5.14 -3.30
C ALA A 57 14.45 4.19 -2.11
N ALA A 58 15.19 4.64 -1.10
CA ALA A 58 15.40 3.88 0.14
C ALA A 58 14.09 3.61 0.89
N THR A 59 13.16 4.58 0.90
CA THR A 59 11.84 4.40 1.50
C THR A 59 11.01 3.38 0.73
N LEU A 60 11.06 3.41 -0.61
CA LEU A 60 10.37 2.42 -1.44
C LEU A 60 10.93 1.00 -1.21
N ALA A 61 12.25 0.86 -1.14
CA ALA A 61 12.91 -0.42 -0.83
C ALA A 61 12.50 -0.95 0.57
N ALA A 62 12.44 -0.09 1.57
CA ALA A 62 11.97 -0.46 2.90
C ALA A 62 10.48 -0.90 2.92
N ILE A 63 9.63 -0.20 2.16
CA ILE A 63 8.22 -0.58 1.98
C ILE A 63 8.12 -1.96 1.30
N ALA A 64 8.89 -2.17 0.23
CA ALA A 64 8.96 -3.43 -0.49
C ALA A 64 9.38 -4.59 0.43
N ALA A 65 10.42 -4.38 1.25
CA ALA A 65 10.88 -5.34 2.25
C ALA A 65 9.81 -5.67 3.30
N VAL A 66 9.15 -4.66 3.88
CA VAL A 66 8.05 -4.87 4.85
C VAL A 66 6.87 -5.62 4.23
N MET A 67 6.58 -5.36 2.96
CA MET A 67 5.52 -6.03 2.22
C MET A 67 5.96 -7.41 1.69
N GLN A 68 7.24 -7.77 1.75
CA GLN A 68 7.78 -8.97 1.10
C GLN A 68 7.43 -9.03 -0.39
N VAL A 69 7.66 -7.91 -1.07
CA VAL A 69 7.45 -7.75 -2.51
C VAL A 69 8.76 -7.27 -3.12
N ASP A 70 9.11 -7.79 -4.29
CA ASP A 70 10.26 -7.26 -5.04
C ASP A 70 10.01 -5.79 -5.39
N VAL A 71 10.99 -4.92 -5.10
CA VAL A 71 10.90 -3.47 -5.36
C VAL A 71 10.60 -3.18 -6.84
N ALA A 72 11.04 -4.04 -7.76
CA ALA A 72 10.77 -3.91 -9.20
C ALA A 72 9.26 -3.90 -9.50
N ARG A 73 8.46 -4.65 -8.74
CA ARG A 73 7.00 -4.77 -8.94
C ARG A 73 6.26 -3.46 -8.72
N PHE A 74 6.85 -2.50 -8.00
CA PHE A 74 6.22 -1.20 -7.79
C PHE A 74 6.30 -0.30 -9.03
N TYR A 75 7.20 -0.59 -9.97
CA TYR A 75 7.34 0.15 -11.23
C TYR A 75 6.50 -0.45 -12.35
N ASP A 76 6.10 -1.71 -12.23
CA ASP A 76 5.24 -2.39 -13.19
C ASP A 76 3.82 -1.83 -13.15
N PRO A 77 3.08 -1.85 -14.28
CA PRO A 77 1.65 -1.59 -14.27
C PRO A 77 0.96 -2.40 -13.16
N PRO A 78 -0.09 -1.86 -12.51
CA PRO A 78 -0.67 -2.49 -11.33
C PRO A 78 -0.93 -3.97 -11.51
N ASP A 79 -0.28 -4.77 -10.65
CA ASP A 79 -0.12 -6.20 -10.85
C ASP A 79 -1.49 -6.87 -11.07
N ALA A 80 -1.66 -7.44 -12.27
CA ALA A 80 -2.87 -8.13 -12.65
C ALA A 80 -3.20 -9.24 -11.64
N ALA A 81 -2.21 -9.89 -11.01
CA ALA A 81 -2.47 -10.91 -10.00
C ALA A 81 -3.20 -10.35 -8.76
N ILE A 82 -2.90 -9.12 -8.35
CA ILE A 82 -3.60 -8.44 -7.23
C ILE A 82 -5.02 -8.05 -7.65
N LEU A 83 -5.18 -7.60 -8.89
CA LEU A 83 -6.48 -7.20 -9.45
C LEU A 83 -7.38 -8.40 -9.77
N LEU A 84 -6.81 -9.55 -10.09
CA LEU A 84 -7.50 -10.79 -10.42
C LEU A 84 -7.91 -11.58 -9.17
N ASP A 85 -7.32 -11.32 -8.00
CA ASP A 85 -7.88 -11.80 -6.74
C ASP A 85 -9.19 -11.06 -6.42
N ARG A 86 -10.31 -11.79 -6.58
CA ARG A 86 -11.67 -11.27 -6.38
C ARG A 86 -11.90 -10.71 -4.97
N ASN A 87 -11.20 -11.23 -3.96
CA ASN A 87 -11.33 -10.73 -2.59
C ASN A 87 -10.58 -9.40 -2.43
N THR A 88 -9.36 -9.30 -2.95
CA THR A 88 -8.60 -8.06 -2.95
C THR A 88 -9.27 -6.94 -3.76
N LEU A 89 -9.86 -7.25 -4.92
CA LEU A 89 -10.58 -6.26 -5.73
C LEU A 89 -11.81 -5.69 -5.00
N LYS A 90 -12.59 -6.55 -4.33
CA LYS A 90 -13.73 -6.12 -3.49
C LYS A 90 -13.27 -5.22 -2.35
N LEU A 91 -12.16 -5.56 -1.70
CA LEU A 91 -11.59 -4.76 -0.62
C LEU A 91 -11.13 -3.39 -1.12
N ILE A 92 -10.40 -3.34 -2.24
CA ILE A 92 -9.95 -2.07 -2.87
C ILE A 92 -11.16 -1.20 -3.18
N THR A 93 -12.19 -1.79 -3.78
CA THR A 93 -13.43 -1.08 -4.13
C THR A 93 -14.10 -0.51 -2.88
N ALA A 94 -14.34 -1.34 -1.87
CA ALA A 94 -14.94 -0.92 -0.60
C ALA A 94 -14.11 0.19 0.08
N TYR A 95 -12.79 0.04 0.14
CA TYR A 95 -11.88 1.02 0.73
C TYR A 95 -11.91 2.38 0.00
N LYS A 96 -12.06 2.38 -1.33
CA LYS A 96 -12.19 3.61 -2.12
C LYS A 96 -13.55 4.28 -1.93
N THR A 97 -14.63 3.51 -1.75
CA THR A 97 -15.99 4.04 -1.56
C THR A 97 -16.22 4.65 -0.16
N ILE A 98 -15.58 4.10 0.87
CA ILE A 98 -15.72 4.62 2.24
C ILE A 98 -15.06 6.00 2.35
N LYS A 99 -15.78 6.99 2.92
CA LYS A 99 -15.23 8.34 3.17
C LYS A 99 -14.52 8.46 4.53
N HIS A 100 -15.03 7.79 5.56
CA HIS A 100 -14.52 7.91 6.94
C HIS A 100 -13.31 7.01 7.19
N GLN A 101 -12.20 7.57 7.66
CA GLN A 101 -10.96 6.82 7.91
C GLN A 101 -11.13 5.68 8.93
N GLY A 102 -11.84 5.89 10.04
CA GLY A 102 -12.07 4.82 11.02
C GLY A 102 -12.79 3.60 10.45
N ARG A 103 -13.69 3.79 9.47
CA ARG A 103 -14.36 2.68 8.76
C ARG A 103 -13.41 1.98 7.79
N LYS A 104 -12.47 2.71 7.19
CA LYS A 104 -11.41 2.13 6.35
C LYS A 104 -10.48 1.23 7.15
N ASP A 105 -10.11 1.68 8.35
CA ASP A 105 -9.21 0.90 9.21
C ASP A 105 -9.92 -0.36 9.74
N ALA A 106 -11.23 -0.26 10.05
CA ALA A 106 -12.05 -1.40 10.45
C ALA A 106 -12.12 -2.51 9.38
N ILE A 107 -12.35 -2.18 8.10
CA ILE A 107 -12.39 -3.20 7.03
C ILE A 107 -11.03 -3.86 6.81
N LEU A 108 -9.93 -3.13 7.01
CA LEU A 108 -8.58 -3.68 6.91
C LEU A 108 -8.27 -4.63 8.06
N TYR A 109 -8.66 -4.27 9.28
CA TYR A 109 -8.56 -5.14 10.44
C TYR A 109 -9.33 -6.46 10.25
N LEU A 110 -10.57 -6.39 9.77
CA LEU A 110 -11.39 -7.58 9.49
C LEU A 110 -10.73 -8.47 8.43
N THR A 111 -10.23 -7.88 7.35
CA THR A 111 -9.53 -8.61 6.28
C THR A 111 -8.33 -9.39 6.83
N ARG A 112 -7.48 -8.74 7.63
CA ARG A 112 -6.32 -9.39 8.25
C ARG A 112 -6.72 -10.55 9.17
N THR A 113 -7.78 -10.35 9.96
CA THR A 113 -8.26 -11.35 10.92
C THR A 113 -8.79 -12.60 10.21
N LEU A 114 -9.46 -12.41 9.07
CA LEU A 114 -9.99 -13.50 8.25
C LEU A 114 -8.89 -14.24 7.49
N ALA A 115 -7.80 -13.58 7.09
CA ALA A 115 -6.66 -14.20 6.41
C ALA A 115 -5.70 -14.97 7.33
N SER A 116 -5.84 -14.81 8.66
CA SER A 116 -4.99 -15.48 9.66
C SER A 116 -5.62 -16.74 10.25
N LYS A 117 -6.76 -17.18 9.72
CA LYS A 117 -7.44 -18.44 10.07
C LYS A 117 -7.25 -19.44 8.94
#